data_AF-A0A7S4JYF3-F1
#
_entry.id   AF-A0A7S4JYF3-F1
#
_cell.length_a   1.000
_cell.length_b   1.000
_cell.length_c   1.000
_cell.angle_alpha   90.00
_cell.angle_beta   90.00
_cell.angle_gamma   90.00
#
_symmetry.space_group_name_H-M   'P 1'
#
loop_
_entity.id
_entity.type
_entity.pdbx_description
1 polymer ?
#
loop_
_entity_poly.entity_id
_entity_poly.type
_entity_poly.pdbx_seq_one_letter_code
_entity_poly.pdbx_strand_id
1 'polypeptide(L)'
;GRLVKMKIEEVKSTTKTERIASHSHVKGLGLNESGAADPVAAGFIGQEKAREAAGIAVDLIRSKKMAGRAVLFAGAPGTGKTAIALGMAKELGPKVPFVPMVGSEVYSSEVKKVEILMDNFRRAIGLRIKENKEVYEGEVIELTPEETENPLGGYGKTVSHVIIGLKTTKGTKQLKLDPSIYESLQKEKVSKFILSFSLFIFHLRFGIQVVVGDVIYIEANSGAVKRVGRSDAYATEFDLEAEDYVPMPKGDVHKKKEVVQDVSLHDLDVANARPQGGQDIFSMMNQIAKPKKTEITEKLRMEINKVVSKYIDQGVAELVPGVLFVDEVHMLDLECFTYLNRKHATSR
;
A
#
# COMPACT_ATOMS: atom_id res chain seq x y z
N GLY A 1 20.00 -24.32 -8.21
CA GLY A 1 18.92 -23.66 -7.47
C GLY A 1 18.57 -22.36 -8.17
N ARG A 2 17.42 -22.28 -8.82
CA ARG A 2 16.94 -21.06 -9.46
C ARG A 2 16.55 -20.10 -8.34
N LEU A 3 17.31 -19.01 -8.16
CA LEU A 3 16.88 -17.87 -7.34
C LEU A 3 15.52 -17.43 -7.89
N VAL A 4 14.46 -17.65 -7.12
CA VAL A 4 13.15 -17.05 -7.39
C VAL A 4 13.38 -15.55 -7.33
N LYS A 5 13.45 -14.92 -8.51
CA LYS A 5 13.49 -13.48 -8.65
C LYS A 5 12.12 -13.02 -8.19
N MET A 6 12.00 -12.63 -6.92
CA MET A 6 10.76 -12.13 -6.35
C MET A 6 10.35 -10.92 -7.19
N LYS A 7 9.31 -11.06 -8.01
CA LYS A 7 8.66 -9.92 -8.64
C LYS A 7 7.96 -9.20 -7.50
N ILE A 8 8.56 -8.11 -7.03
CA ILE A 8 7.88 -7.19 -6.12
C ILE A 8 6.87 -6.46 -7.01
N GLU A 9 5.72 -7.09 -7.21
CA GLU A 9 4.55 -6.38 -7.71
C GLU A 9 4.21 -5.29 -6.70
N GLU A 10 3.75 -4.15 -7.18
CA GLU A 10 3.37 -3.03 -6.33
C GLU A 10 2.17 -3.45 -5.48
N VAL A 11 2.45 -3.98 -4.29
CA VAL A 11 1.41 -4.34 -3.35
C VAL A 11 0.84 -3.04 -2.82
N LYS A 12 -0.32 -2.65 -3.36
CA LYS A 12 -1.13 -1.58 -2.77
C LYS A 12 -1.42 -2.01 -1.34
N SER A 13 -0.86 -1.28 -0.37
CA SER A 13 -1.19 -1.40 1.05
C SER A 13 -2.71 -1.52 1.17
N THR A 14 -3.19 -2.70 1.58
CA THR A 14 -4.61 -2.91 1.86
C THR A 14 -4.89 -2.34 3.25
N THR A 15 -4.76 -1.02 3.38
CA THR A 15 -5.38 -0.30 4.49
C THR A 15 -6.86 -0.58 4.35
N LYS A 16 -7.40 -1.45 5.22
CA LYS A 16 -8.86 -1.61 5.37
C LYS A 16 -9.40 -0.19 5.47
N THR A 17 -10.23 0.23 4.52
CA THR A 17 -11.01 1.46 4.62
C THR A 17 -11.83 1.35 5.89
N GLU A 18 -11.38 2.02 6.95
CA GLU A 18 -12.13 2.14 8.17
C GLU A 18 -13.43 2.87 7.83
N ARG A 19 -14.57 2.19 8.08
CA ARG A 19 -15.88 2.84 8.15
C ARG A 19 -15.72 4.07 9.04
N ILE A 20 -16.36 5.19 8.69
CA ILE A 20 -16.36 6.44 9.46
C ILE A 20 -16.44 6.11 10.96
N ALA A 21 -15.29 6.17 11.63
CA ALA A 21 -15.14 5.65 12.98
C ALA A 21 -15.73 6.66 13.97
N SER A 22 -16.30 6.17 15.07
CA SER A 22 -16.81 7.00 16.18
C SER A 22 -15.77 7.98 16.76
N HIS A 23 -14.50 7.85 16.36
CA HIS A 23 -13.36 8.65 16.77
C HIS A 23 -12.76 9.52 15.66
N SER A 24 -13.52 9.85 14.60
CA SER A 24 -13.08 10.73 13.51
C SER A 24 -12.62 12.12 13.96
N HIS A 25 -13.08 12.58 15.13
CA HIS A 25 -12.69 13.85 15.75
C HIS A 25 -11.25 13.83 16.31
N VAL A 26 -10.67 12.66 16.56
CA VAL A 26 -9.32 12.51 17.12
C VAL A 26 -8.28 12.72 16.03
N LYS A 27 -7.45 13.76 16.19
CA LYS A 27 -6.42 14.15 15.21
C LYS A 27 -4.99 13.88 15.68
N GLY A 28 -4.79 13.54 16.95
CA GLY A 28 -3.49 13.31 17.59
C GLY A 28 -3.65 13.30 19.11
N LEU A 29 -2.56 13.20 19.88
CA LEU A 29 -2.63 13.16 21.35
C LEU A 29 -2.82 14.55 21.98
N GLY A 30 -2.56 15.64 21.24
CA GLY A 30 -2.72 17.01 21.76
C GLY A 30 -1.73 17.31 22.89
N LEU A 31 -0.47 16.92 22.69
CA LEU A 31 0.65 17.23 23.57
C LEU A 31 1.40 18.44 23.02
N ASN A 32 1.96 19.25 23.91
CA ASN A 32 2.86 20.34 23.55
C ASN A 32 4.32 19.84 23.38
N GLU A 33 5.24 20.73 23.02
CA GLU A 33 6.65 20.38 22.79
C GLU A 33 7.36 19.83 24.04
N SER A 34 6.87 20.14 25.24
CA SER A 34 7.40 19.59 26.50
C SER A 34 6.86 18.21 26.85
N GLY A 35 5.91 17.68 26.07
CA GLY A 35 5.24 16.41 26.30
C GLY A 35 4.05 16.48 27.26
N ALA A 36 3.66 17.67 27.73
CA ALA A 36 2.50 17.87 28.58
C ALA A 36 1.21 17.98 27.74
N ALA A 37 0.11 17.46 28.29
CA ALA A 37 -1.16 17.45 27.58
C ALA A 37 -1.95 18.75 27.80
N ASP A 38 -2.32 19.43 26.71
CA ASP A 38 -3.19 20.60 26.81
C ASP A 38 -4.63 20.18 27.14
N PRO A 39 -5.37 20.89 28.02
CA PRO A 39 -6.69 20.46 28.51
C PRO A 39 -7.70 20.14 27.40
N VAL A 40 -7.65 20.89 26.29
CA VAL A 40 -8.48 20.69 25.10
C VAL A 40 -7.61 20.83 23.86
N ALA A 41 -7.25 19.71 23.22
CA ALA A 41 -6.39 19.71 22.05
C ALA A 41 -6.59 18.45 21.20
N ALA A 42 -6.40 18.58 19.88
CA ALA A 42 -6.43 17.48 18.91
C ALA A 42 -7.67 16.56 18.96
N GLY A 43 -8.82 17.09 19.43
CA GLY A 43 -10.07 16.36 19.59
C GLY A 43 -10.27 15.70 20.96
N PHE A 44 -9.29 15.78 21.86
CA PHE A 44 -9.41 15.33 23.24
C PHE A 44 -9.84 16.44 24.19
N ILE A 45 -10.56 16.05 25.24
CA ILE A 45 -10.92 16.89 26.39
C ILE A 45 -10.53 16.09 27.65
N GLY A 46 -9.63 16.62 28.47
CA GLY A 46 -9.14 15.96 29.68
C GLY A 46 -8.24 14.74 29.40
N GLN A 47 -8.29 13.72 30.27
CA GLN A 47 -7.40 12.54 30.23
C GLN A 47 -5.90 12.88 30.08
N GLU A 48 -5.45 13.97 30.72
CA GLU A 48 -4.11 14.54 30.53
C GLU A 48 -3.01 13.51 30.83
N LYS A 49 -3.01 12.92 32.02
CA LYS A 49 -2.07 11.84 32.41
C LYS A 49 -2.09 10.65 31.44
N ALA A 50 -3.30 10.29 30.99
CA ALA A 50 -3.60 9.37 29.91
C ALA A 50 -2.74 9.59 28.66
N ARG A 51 -2.86 10.83 28.15
CA ARG A 51 -2.27 11.30 26.90
C ARG A 51 -0.76 11.50 27.03
N GLU A 52 -0.29 12.03 28.15
CA GLU A 52 1.14 12.19 28.44
C GLU A 52 1.86 10.83 28.46
N ALA A 53 1.30 9.84 29.16
CA ALA A 53 1.84 8.48 29.19
C ALA A 53 1.83 7.83 27.79
N ALA A 54 0.78 8.07 27.00
CA ALA A 54 0.72 7.63 25.62
C ALA A 54 1.77 8.32 24.73
N GLY A 55 2.08 9.60 24.97
CA GLY A 55 3.16 10.33 24.33
C GLY A 55 4.52 9.68 24.55
N ILE A 56 4.82 9.33 25.80
CA ILE A 56 6.04 8.59 26.14
C ILE A 56 6.10 7.25 25.38
N ALA A 57 4.98 6.53 25.29
CA ALA A 57 4.92 5.29 24.53
C ALA A 57 5.18 5.51 23.02
N VAL A 58 4.65 6.58 22.44
CA VAL A 58 4.93 6.97 21.05
C VAL A 58 6.42 7.28 20.84
N ASP A 59 7.06 8.00 21.75
CA ASP A 59 8.49 8.31 21.66
C ASP A 59 9.37 7.06 21.79
N LEU A 60 8.98 6.12 22.66
CA LEU A 60 9.66 4.83 22.77
C LEU A 60 9.49 3.97 21.50
N ILE A 61 8.35 4.07 20.79
CA ILE A 61 8.14 3.44 19.48
C ILE A 61 9.02 4.10 18.42
N ARG A 62 9.02 5.44 18.31
CA ARG A 62 9.85 6.20 17.35
C ARG A 62 11.34 5.95 17.55
N SER A 63 11.78 5.81 18.80
CA SER A 63 13.18 5.48 19.15
C SER A 63 13.52 3.99 19.03
N LYS A 64 12.59 3.15 18.58
CA LYS A 64 12.77 1.68 18.40
C LYS A 64 13.13 0.94 19.70
N LYS A 65 12.79 1.49 20.87
CA LYS A 65 13.08 0.90 22.20
C LYS A 65 11.91 0.09 22.80
N MET A 66 10.77 0.01 22.10
CA MET A 66 9.57 -0.73 22.54
C MET A 66 9.49 -2.18 22.07
N ALA A 67 10.52 -2.70 21.40
CA ALA A 67 10.49 -4.06 20.86
C ALA A 67 10.18 -5.09 21.97
N GLY A 68 9.15 -5.92 21.75
CA GLY A 68 8.75 -6.97 22.69
C GLY A 68 8.10 -6.48 23.99
N ARG A 69 7.57 -5.25 24.05
CA ARG A 69 6.81 -4.72 25.19
C ARG A 69 5.33 -4.58 24.86
N ALA A 70 4.48 -4.70 25.88
CA ALA A 70 3.04 -4.48 25.77
C ALA A 70 2.62 -3.30 26.66
N VAL A 71 1.61 -2.55 26.21
CA VAL A 71 0.99 -1.46 26.97
C VAL A 71 -0.47 -1.81 27.17
N LEU A 72 -0.93 -1.77 28.43
CA LEU A 72 -2.31 -2.06 28.78
C LEU A 72 -3.04 -0.77 29.14
N PHE A 73 -4.11 -0.46 28.41
CA PHE A 73 -5.03 0.60 28.77
C PHE A 73 -6.15 0.03 29.66
N ALA A 74 -6.14 0.38 30.94
CA ALA A 74 -7.15 -0.04 31.91
C ALA A 74 -8.04 1.14 32.33
N GLY A 75 -9.34 0.89 32.44
CA GLY A 75 -10.32 1.91 32.83
C GLY A 75 -11.74 1.50 32.48
N ALA A 76 -12.73 2.17 33.07
CA ALA A 76 -14.15 1.90 32.83
C ALA A 76 -14.54 2.02 31.34
N PRO A 77 -15.62 1.38 30.88
CA PRO A 77 -16.17 1.61 29.54
C PRO A 77 -16.43 3.10 29.28
N GLY A 78 -16.23 3.57 28.04
CA GLY A 78 -16.50 4.98 27.67
C GLY A 78 -15.46 6.01 28.14
N THR A 79 -14.35 5.60 28.78
CA THR A 79 -13.31 6.53 29.28
C THR A 79 -12.29 7.00 28.24
N GLY A 80 -12.43 6.61 26.97
CA GLY A 80 -11.56 7.08 25.88
C GLY A 80 -10.31 6.22 25.62
N LYS A 81 -10.25 4.97 26.10
CA LYS A 81 -9.11 4.04 25.84
C LYS A 81 -8.81 3.87 24.35
N THR A 82 -9.83 3.50 23.57
CA THR A 82 -9.74 3.33 22.11
C THR A 82 -9.41 4.66 21.41
N ALA A 83 -9.94 5.78 21.92
CA ALA A 83 -9.61 7.10 21.40
C ALA A 83 -8.12 7.42 21.56
N ILE A 84 -7.53 7.18 22.74
CA ILE A 84 -6.09 7.39 23.00
C ILE A 84 -5.25 6.53 22.05
N ALA A 85 -5.59 5.26 21.86
CA ALA A 85 -4.87 4.38 20.93
C ALA A 85 -4.90 4.90 19.48
N LEU A 86 -6.05 5.39 19.02
CA LEU A 86 -6.16 6.04 17.70
C LEU A 86 -5.39 7.37 17.65
N GLY A 87 -5.36 8.13 18.74
CA GLY A 87 -4.52 9.32 18.88
C GLY A 87 -3.04 8.99 18.72
N MET A 88 -2.57 7.90 19.32
CA MET A 88 -1.20 7.39 19.11
C MET A 88 -0.95 7.00 17.65
N ALA A 89 -1.91 6.37 16.98
CA ALA A 89 -1.80 6.02 15.56
C ALA A 89 -1.62 7.27 14.69
N LYS A 90 -2.39 8.33 14.95
CA LYS A 90 -2.26 9.62 14.25
C LYS A 90 -0.91 10.28 14.52
N GLU A 91 -0.43 10.21 15.77
CA GLU A 91 0.85 10.78 16.17
C GLU A 91 2.04 10.04 15.53
N LEU A 92 1.99 8.71 15.44
CA LEU A 92 3.01 7.90 14.75
C LEU A 92 3.06 8.18 13.25
N GLY A 93 1.94 8.61 12.68
CA GLY A 93 1.80 8.98 11.27
C GLY A 93 1.73 7.78 10.33
N PRO A 94 1.55 8.03 9.01
CA PRO A 94 1.30 6.98 8.02
C PRO A 94 2.51 6.07 7.75
N LYS A 95 3.69 6.46 8.21
CA LYS A 95 4.96 5.74 8.00
C LYS A 95 5.12 4.53 8.93
N VAL A 96 4.35 4.47 10.02
CA VAL A 96 4.41 3.40 11.01
C VAL A 96 3.12 2.59 10.90
N PRO A 97 3.19 1.27 10.65
CA PRO A 97 2.00 0.44 10.60
C PRO A 97 1.25 0.46 11.93
N PHE A 98 -0.06 0.72 11.89
CA PHE A 98 -0.93 0.62 13.05
C PHE A 98 -2.09 -0.32 12.70
N VAL A 99 -2.22 -1.42 13.44
CA VAL A 99 -3.19 -2.47 13.18
C VAL A 99 -4.17 -2.56 14.34
N PRO A 100 -5.38 -2.01 14.20
CA PRO A 100 -6.44 -2.25 15.17
C PRO A 100 -7.07 -3.63 14.93
N MET A 101 -7.29 -4.38 16.01
CA MET A 101 -8.07 -5.61 16.03
C MET A 101 -8.94 -5.65 17.28
N VAL A 102 -10.14 -6.25 17.19
CA VAL A 102 -10.95 -6.55 18.37
C VAL A 102 -10.63 -7.95 18.86
N GLY A 103 -10.56 -8.17 20.17
CA GLY A 103 -10.22 -9.46 20.77
C GLY A 103 -11.13 -10.60 20.31
N SER A 104 -12.41 -10.32 20.03
CA SER A 104 -13.36 -11.30 19.51
C SER A 104 -13.10 -11.73 18.05
N GLU A 105 -12.31 -10.98 17.27
CA GLU A 105 -11.98 -11.32 15.87
C GLU A 105 -11.11 -12.58 15.74
N VAL A 106 -10.46 -13.03 16.82
CA VAL A 106 -9.63 -14.24 16.81
C VAL A 106 -10.46 -15.53 16.70
N TYR A 107 -11.75 -15.47 16.98
CA TYR A 107 -12.63 -16.63 16.89
C TYR A 107 -13.18 -16.76 15.48
N SER A 108 -12.74 -17.79 14.74
CA SER A 108 -13.19 -18.09 13.39
C SER A 108 -13.42 -19.59 13.23
N SER A 109 -14.38 -19.94 12.37
CA SER A 109 -14.64 -21.32 11.94
C SER A 109 -13.71 -21.79 10.83
N GLU A 110 -13.10 -20.86 10.07
CA GLU A 110 -12.28 -21.17 8.90
C GLU A 110 -10.80 -21.33 9.24
N VAL A 111 -10.31 -20.57 10.23
CA VAL A 111 -8.89 -20.40 10.53
C VAL A 111 -8.66 -20.47 12.03
N LYS A 112 -7.55 -21.08 12.45
CA LYS A 112 -7.17 -21.13 13.86
C LYS A 112 -6.94 -19.73 14.45
N LYS A 113 -7.33 -19.54 15.71
CA LYS A 113 -7.11 -18.27 16.46
C LYS A 113 -5.65 -17.79 16.46
N VAL A 114 -4.70 -18.71 16.61
CA VAL A 114 -3.26 -18.43 16.59
C VAL A 114 -2.82 -17.86 15.23
N GLU A 115 -3.43 -18.33 14.14
CA GLU A 115 -3.11 -17.87 12.80
C GLU A 115 -3.66 -16.47 12.55
N ILE A 116 -4.85 -16.15 13.06
CA ILE A 116 -5.41 -14.79 13.02
C ILE A 116 -4.53 -13.81 13.79
N LEU A 117 -4.02 -14.20 14.96
CA LEU A 117 -3.05 -13.40 15.70
C LEU A 117 -1.75 -13.22 14.91
N MET A 118 -1.21 -14.29 14.34
CA MET A 118 0.02 -14.24 13.54
C MET A 118 -0.10 -13.31 12.34
N ASP A 119 -1.24 -13.35 11.64
CA ASP A 119 -1.51 -12.47 10.50
C ASP A 119 -1.53 -11.00 10.92
N ASN A 120 -2.15 -10.68 12.07
CA ASN A 120 -2.17 -9.31 12.58
C ASN A 120 -0.77 -8.84 13.03
N PHE A 121 0.06 -9.73 13.61
CA PHE A 121 1.47 -9.41 13.87
C PHE A 121 2.24 -9.12 12.57
N ARG A 122 2.04 -9.94 11.54
CA ARG A 122 2.69 -9.77 10.24
C ARG A 122 2.25 -8.47 9.55
N ARG A 123 1.01 -8.03 9.75
CA ARG A 123 0.51 -6.72 9.28
C ARG A 123 1.14 -5.55 10.04
N ALA A 124 1.41 -5.72 11.33
CA ALA A 124 2.01 -4.70 12.18
C ALA A 124 3.52 -4.53 11.93
N ILE A 125 4.17 -5.46 11.23
CA ILE A 125 5.60 -5.35 10.89
C ILE A 125 5.73 -4.91 9.43
N GLY A 126 6.26 -3.70 9.24
CA GLY A 126 6.54 -3.12 7.93
C GLY A 126 7.97 -3.37 7.48
N LEU A 127 8.16 -3.40 6.17
CA LEU A 127 9.44 -3.40 5.48
C LEU A 127 9.46 -2.20 4.54
N ARG A 128 10.38 -1.27 4.78
CA ARG A 128 10.62 -0.10 3.94
C ARG A 128 11.73 -0.44 2.95
N ILE A 129 11.38 -0.61 1.69
CA ILE A 129 12.31 -0.92 0.62
C ILE A 129 12.66 0.37 -0.10
N LYS A 130 13.97 0.63 -0.25
CA LYS A 130 14.47 1.77 -1.02
C LYS A 130 15.12 1.24 -2.29
N GLU A 131 14.51 1.55 -3.43
CA GLU A 131 15.01 1.11 -4.73
C GLU A 131 15.23 2.32 -5.64
N ASN A 132 16.37 2.36 -6.32
CA ASN A 132 16.61 3.34 -7.37
C ASN A 132 16.06 2.80 -8.68
N LYS A 133 14.95 3.36 -9.14
CA LYS A 133 14.34 3.01 -10.43
C LYS A 133 14.77 3.99 -11.51
N GLU A 134 15.00 3.46 -12.72
CA GLU A 134 15.15 4.26 -13.94
C GLU A 134 13.77 4.54 -14.52
N VAL A 135 13.49 5.82 -14.76
CA VAL A 135 12.13 6.29 -15.04
C VAL A 135 12.15 7.31 -16.16
N TYR A 136 11.14 7.23 -17.02
CA TYR A 136 10.84 8.24 -18.01
C TYR A 136 9.63 9.04 -17.54
N GLU A 137 9.82 10.34 -17.32
CA GLU A 137 8.77 11.23 -16.83
C GLU A 137 8.67 12.44 -17.75
N GLY A 138 7.45 12.77 -18.17
CA GLY A 138 7.21 13.88 -19.08
C GLY A 138 5.75 14.04 -19.46
N GLU A 139 5.46 15.18 -20.05
CA GLU A 139 4.20 15.46 -20.73
C GLU A 139 4.17 14.69 -22.07
N VAL A 140 3.08 13.98 -22.33
CA VAL A 140 2.86 13.27 -23.58
C VAL A 140 2.59 14.27 -24.69
N ILE A 141 3.49 14.35 -25.68
CA ILE A 141 3.32 15.19 -26.87
C ILE A 141 2.82 14.39 -28.07
N GLU A 142 3.08 13.08 -28.08
CA GLU A 142 2.78 12.20 -29.20
C GLU A 142 2.54 10.79 -28.65
N LEU A 143 1.50 10.12 -29.16
CA LEU A 143 1.18 8.73 -28.85
C LEU A 143 0.67 8.07 -30.14
N THR A 144 1.56 7.39 -30.85
CA THR A 144 1.27 6.81 -32.17
C THR A 144 1.57 5.31 -32.16
N PRO A 145 0.56 4.42 -32.29
CA PRO A 145 0.80 3.00 -32.49
C PRO A 145 1.28 2.73 -33.92
N GLU A 146 2.33 1.93 -34.08
CA GLU A 146 2.81 1.48 -35.39
C GLU A 146 2.32 0.05 -35.65
N GLU A 147 1.45 -0.09 -36.64
CA GLU A 147 0.83 -1.36 -37.03
C GLU A 147 1.66 -2.05 -38.12
N THR A 148 1.90 -3.35 -37.96
CA THR A 148 2.52 -4.21 -38.99
C THR A 148 1.55 -5.28 -39.46
N GLU A 149 1.77 -5.79 -40.68
CA GLU A 149 1.03 -6.94 -41.19
C GLU A 149 1.40 -8.20 -40.41
N ASN A 150 0.40 -9.02 -40.09
CA ASN A 150 0.55 -10.17 -39.23
C ASN A 150 1.37 -11.28 -39.92
N PRO A 151 2.51 -11.74 -39.36
CA PRO A 151 3.33 -12.80 -39.97
C PRO A 151 2.64 -14.17 -40.03
N LEU A 152 1.54 -14.36 -39.29
CA LEU A 152 0.82 -15.63 -39.13
C LEU A 152 -0.41 -15.77 -40.05
N GLY A 153 -0.56 -14.94 -41.08
CA GLY A 153 -1.49 -15.20 -42.19
C GLY A 153 -2.99 -15.08 -41.87
N GLY A 154 -3.37 -14.37 -40.80
CA GLY A 154 -4.76 -14.04 -40.49
C GLY A 154 -5.08 -12.57 -40.81
N TYR A 155 -6.29 -12.31 -41.33
CA TYR A 155 -6.80 -10.95 -41.53
C TYR A 155 -6.80 -10.17 -40.21
N GLY A 156 -5.89 -9.19 -40.09
CA GLY A 156 -5.82 -8.28 -38.96
C GLY A 156 -4.46 -7.60 -38.86
N LYS A 157 -4.45 -6.29 -38.65
CA LYS A 157 -3.23 -5.53 -38.34
C LYS A 157 -2.86 -5.76 -36.88
N THR A 158 -1.58 -6.02 -36.58
CA THR A 158 -1.08 -6.15 -35.21
C THR A 158 -0.19 -4.96 -34.87
N VAL A 159 -0.38 -4.39 -33.68
CA VAL A 159 0.46 -3.29 -33.19
C VAL A 159 1.84 -3.86 -32.89
N SER A 160 2.86 -3.35 -33.58
CA SER A 160 4.25 -3.83 -33.49
C SER A 160 5.05 -3.12 -32.40
N HIS A 161 4.80 -1.82 -32.22
CA HIS A 161 5.35 -0.99 -31.17
C HIS A 161 4.56 0.32 -31.08
N VAL A 162 4.70 1.04 -29.97
CA VAL A 162 4.11 2.36 -29.76
C VAL A 162 5.21 3.40 -29.65
N ILE A 163 5.07 4.49 -30.40
CA ILE A 163 5.94 5.65 -30.30
C ILE A 163 5.29 6.63 -29.33
N ILE A 164 5.99 6.95 -28.24
CA ILE A 164 5.58 7.97 -27.27
C ILE A 164 6.61 9.09 -27.27
N GLY A 165 6.17 10.32 -27.55
CA GLY A 165 6.94 11.52 -27.31
C GLY A 165 6.69 12.05 -25.90
N LEU A 166 7.75 12.23 -25.13
CA LEU A 166 7.71 12.85 -23.79
C LEU A 166 8.46 14.17 -23.78
N LYS A 167 7.88 15.19 -23.15
CA LYS A 167 8.44 16.53 -23.00
C LYS A 167 8.61 16.91 -21.54
N THR A 168 9.75 17.51 -21.23
CA THR A 168 10.01 18.20 -19.96
C THR A 168 10.46 19.63 -20.23
N THR A 169 10.64 20.40 -19.16
CA THR A 169 11.20 21.76 -19.25
C THR A 169 12.61 21.82 -19.83
N LYS A 170 13.40 20.74 -19.75
CA LYS A 170 14.77 20.70 -20.31
C LYS A 170 14.83 20.20 -21.75
N GLY A 171 13.90 19.36 -22.18
CA GLY A 171 13.95 18.78 -23.51
C GLY A 171 12.87 17.74 -23.79
N THR A 172 12.91 17.20 -25.00
CA THR A 172 11.96 16.22 -25.51
C THR A 172 12.67 14.92 -25.85
N LYS A 173 12.01 13.78 -25.63
CA LYS A 173 12.53 12.46 -26.00
C LYS A 173 11.41 11.59 -26.56
N GLN A 174 11.65 10.97 -27.70
CA GLN A 174 10.77 9.93 -28.25
C GLN A 174 11.24 8.55 -27.77
N LEU A 175 10.28 7.72 -27.39
CA LEU A 175 10.47 6.37 -26.90
C LEU A 175 9.71 5.40 -27.79
N LYS A 176 10.35 4.29 -28.15
CA LYS A 176 9.69 3.14 -28.76
C LYS A 176 9.39 2.13 -27.66
N LEU A 177 8.11 1.87 -27.43
CA LEU A 177 7.60 1.01 -26.37
C LEU A 177 7.02 -0.28 -26.95
N ASP A 178 7.10 -1.34 -26.17
CA ASP A 178 6.55 -2.65 -26.50
C ASP A 178 5.01 -2.60 -26.63
N PRO A 179 4.39 -3.37 -27.53
CA PRO A 179 2.93 -3.44 -27.68
C PRO A 179 2.16 -3.77 -26.39
N SER A 180 2.74 -4.50 -25.45
CA SER A 180 2.10 -4.79 -24.16
C SER A 180 1.84 -3.52 -23.32
N ILE A 181 2.62 -2.47 -23.54
CA ILE A 181 2.41 -1.17 -22.91
C ILE A 181 1.23 -0.45 -23.58
N TYR A 182 1.01 -0.64 -24.89
CA TYR A 182 -0.18 -0.15 -25.58
C TYR A 182 -1.46 -0.71 -24.94
N GLU A 183 -1.46 -2.01 -24.65
CA GLU A 183 -2.58 -2.62 -23.94
C GLU A 183 -2.75 -2.03 -22.55
N SER A 184 -1.68 -1.69 -21.84
CA SER A 184 -1.78 -1.06 -20.52
C SER A 184 -2.32 0.37 -20.59
N LEU A 185 -1.97 1.10 -21.66
CA LEU A 185 -2.52 2.43 -21.98
C LEU A 185 -3.99 2.36 -22.47
N GLN A 186 -4.39 1.23 -23.07
CA GLN A 186 -5.75 1.02 -23.58
C GLN A 186 -6.67 0.21 -22.66
N LYS A 187 -6.17 -0.60 -21.73
CA LYS A 187 -6.97 -1.56 -20.92
C LYS A 187 -8.01 -0.88 -20.04
N GLU A 188 -7.90 0.43 -19.88
CA GLU A 188 -8.91 1.23 -19.19
C GLU A 188 -10.04 1.74 -20.10
N LYS A 189 -10.02 1.44 -21.41
CA LYS A 189 -11.19 1.56 -22.30
C LYS A 189 -12.20 0.42 -22.08
N VAL A 190 -11.78 -0.79 -21.74
CA VAL A 190 -12.66 -1.98 -21.78
C VAL A 190 -13.45 -2.17 -20.48
N SER A 191 -12.90 -1.80 -19.32
CA SER A 191 -13.67 -1.83 -18.05
C SER A 191 -14.84 -0.82 -18.02
N LYS A 192 -14.84 0.18 -18.91
CA LYS A 192 -15.90 1.18 -19.01
C LYS A 192 -17.14 0.69 -19.77
N PHE A 193 -17.06 -0.39 -20.55
CA PHE A 193 -18.17 -0.82 -21.42
C PHE A 193 -19.09 -1.91 -20.81
N ILE A 194 -18.71 -2.52 -19.68
CA ILE A 194 -19.46 -3.66 -19.08
C ILE A 194 -20.33 -3.28 -17.87
N LEU A 195 -20.15 -2.12 -17.24
CA LEU A 195 -20.93 -1.75 -16.05
C LEU A 195 -22.01 -0.72 -16.38
N SER A 196 -23.06 -1.21 -17.02
CA SER A 196 -24.36 -0.52 -17.13
C SER A 196 -24.99 -0.34 -15.74
N PHE A 197 -25.34 0.92 -15.44
CA PHE A 197 -26.45 1.39 -14.60
C PHE A 197 -26.47 1.29 -13.05
N SER A 198 -25.46 0.78 -12.33
CA SER A 198 -25.47 0.93 -10.84
C SER A 198 -24.13 1.05 -10.11
N LEU A 199 -23.03 1.29 -10.83
CA LEU A 199 -21.70 1.43 -10.20
C LEU A 199 -20.93 2.68 -10.63
N PHE A 200 -21.65 3.71 -11.10
CA PHE A 200 -21.05 4.89 -11.74
C PHE A 200 -20.19 5.74 -10.77
N ILE A 201 -20.39 5.61 -9.45
CA ILE A 201 -19.61 6.34 -8.43
C ILE A 201 -18.37 5.57 -7.93
N PHE A 202 -18.28 4.25 -8.10
CA PHE A 202 -17.16 3.46 -7.53
C PHE A 202 -16.08 3.08 -8.55
N HIS A 203 -16.39 3.11 -9.86
CA HIS A 203 -15.45 2.70 -10.92
C HIS A 203 -14.80 3.86 -11.68
N LEU A 204 -15.10 5.13 -11.34
CA LEU A 204 -14.59 6.31 -12.04
C LEU A 204 -13.14 6.70 -11.68
N ARG A 205 -12.44 5.93 -10.82
CA ARG A 205 -11.14 6.34 -10.24
C ARG A 205 -9.93 5.49 -10.66
N PHE A 206 -10.10 4.51 -11.54
CA PHE A 206 -9.03 3.62 -12.02
C PHE A 206 -9.15 3.33 -13.52
N GLY A 207 -9.36 4.40 -14.28
CA GLY A 207 -9.48 4.36 -15.74
C GLY A 207 -8.64 5.47 -16.40
N ILE A 208 -7.33 5.44 -16.23
CA ILE A 208 -6.30 6.30 -16.83
C ILE A 208 -6.29 6.16 -18.37
N GLN A 209 -7.16 6.89 -19.04
CA GLN A 209 -6.94 7.18 -20.46
C GLN A 209 -5.79 8.17 -20.55
N VAL A 210 -4.62 7.71 -21.01
CA VAL A 210 -3.49 8.61 -21.29
C VAL A 210 -3.76 9.32 -22.61
N VAL A 211 -3.82 10.65 -22.56
CA VAL A 211 -4.04 11.51 -23.72
C VAL A 211 -2.84 12.43 -23.91
N VAL A 212 -2.64 12.92 -25.13
CA VAL A 212 -1.69 14.02 -25.39
C VAL A 212 -2.01 15.19 -24.46
N GLY A 213 -1.01 15.73 -23.80
CA GLY A 213 -1.12 16.74 -22.75
C GLY A 213 -1.13 16.20 -21.32
N ASP A 214 -1.12 14.87 -21.11
CA ASP A 214 -0.99 14.29 -19.78
C ASP A 214 0.46 14.17 -19.34
N VAL A 215 0.73 14.35 -18.04
CA VAL A 215 2.02 14.04 -17.44
C VAL A 215 2.00 12.58 -16.98
N ILE A 216 2.92 11.78 -17.50
CA ILE A 216 3.05 10.37 -17.17
C ILE A 216 4.43 10.01 -16.65
N TYR A 217 4.48 8.89 -15.96
CA TYR A 217 5.67 8.25 -15.44
C TYR A 217 5.71 6.81 -15.95
N ILE A 218 6.81 6.42 -16.59
CA ILE A 218 7.05 5.08 -17.14
C ILE A 218 8.29 4.49 -16.48
N GLU A 219 8.15 3.31 -15.86
CA GLU A 219 9.28 2.57 -15.33
C GLU A 219 10.04 1.85 -16.45
N ALA A 220 11.36 2.07 -16.56
CA ALA A 220 12.17 1.51 -17.65
C ALA A 220 12.22 -0.03 -17.64
N ASN A 221 12.20 -0.64 -16.45
CA ASN A 221 12.37 -2.09 -16.29
C ASN A 221 11.06 -2.88 -16.43
N SER A 222 9.95 -2.32 -15.96
CA SER A 222 8.65 -3.00 -15.92
C SER A 222 7.72 -2.58 -17.06
N GLY A 223 7.98 -1.44 -17.70
CA GLY A 223 7.06 -0.85 -18.68
C GLY A 223 5.76 -0.32 -18.05
N ALA A 224 5.66 -0.32 -16.72
CA ALA A 224 4.47 0.15 -16.01
C ALA A 224 4.32 1.67 -16.19
N VAL A 225 3.14 2.09 -16.65
CA VAL A 225 2.80 3.50 -16.86
C VAL A 225 1.86 3.99 -15.77
N LYS A 226 2.12 5.18 -15.23
CA LYS A 226 1.25 5.88 -14.28
C LYS A 226 0.98 7.31 -14.78
N ARG A 227 -0.29 7.71 -14.88
CA ARG A 227 -0.67 9.12 -15.11
C ARG A 227 -0.60 9.86 -13.78
N VAL A 228 0.11 10.99 -13.81
CA VAL A 228 0.27 11.90 -12.67
C VAL A 228 -0.85 12.94 -12.68
N GLY A 229 -1.24 13.43 -13.86
CA GLY A 229 -2.31 14.40 -14.04
C GLY A 229 -2.28 15.04 -15.42
N ARG A 230 -3.14 16.03 -15.64
CA ARG A 230 -3.18 16.83 -16.86
C ARG A 230 -2.15 17.95 -16.77
N SER A 231 -1.44 18.28 -17.85
CA SER A 231 -0.47 19.38 -17.81
C SER A 231 -1.19 20.74 -17.66
N ASP A 232 -0.64 21.62 -16.82
CA ASP A 232 -1.14 22.99 -16.60
C ASP A 232 -1.28 23.80 -17.91
N ALA A 233 -0.51 23.46 -18.95
CA ALA A 233 -0.58 24.10 -20.26
C ALA A 233 -1.95 23.93 -20.96
N TYR A 234 -2.71 22.90 -20.56
CA TYR A 234 -4.02 22.57 -21.13
C TYR A 234 -5.19 22.94 -20.19
N ALA A 235 -4.93 23.68 -19.11
CA ALA A 235 -5.95 24.05 -18.12
C ALA A 235 -7.04 24.98 -18.65
N THR A 236 -6.78 25.70 -19.75
CA THR A 236 -7.72 26.69 -20.32
C THR A 236 -8.63 26.13 -21.41
N GLU A 237 -8.44 24.88 -21.84
CA GLU A 237 -9.13 24.35 -23.03
C GLU A 237 -10.54 23.83 -22.71
N PHE A 238 -10.83 23.39 -21.48
CA PHE A 238 -12.16 22.87 -21.09
C PHE A 238 -12.47 23.13 -19.61
N ASP A 239 -13.43 24.01 -19.32
CA ASP A 239 -13.77 24.51 -17.97
C ASP A 239 -14.73 23.60 -17.16
N LEU A 240 -15.03 22.39 -17.67
CA LEU A 240 -16.09 21.52 -17.11
C LEU A 240 -15.60 20.15 -16.61
N GLU A 241 -14.30 19.85 -16.69
CA GLU A 241 -13.74 18.57 -16.22
C GLU A 241 -12.87 18.78 -14.97
N ALA A 242 -13.23 18.12 -13.87
CA ALA A 242 -12.45 18.14 -12.64
C ALA A 242 -11.23 17.21 -12.76
N GLU A 243 -10.23 17.62 -13.54
CA GLU A 243 -8.93 16.92 -13.62
C GLU A 243 -7.90 17.54 -12.66
N ASP A 244 -7.02 16.70 -12.13
CA ASP A 244 -5.86 17.16 -11.34
C ASP A 244 -4.80 17.71 -12.30
N TYR A 245 -4.65 19.05 -12.32
CA TYR A 245 -3.63 19.73 -13.10
C TYR A 245 -2.27 19.71 -12.39
N VAL A 246 -1.24 19.34 -13.14
CA VAL A 246 0.12 19.18 -12.65
C VAL A 246 1.11 19.94 -13.54
N PRO A 247 2.15 20.55 -12.93
CA PRO A 247 3.13 21.30 -13.69
C PRO A 247 4.03 20.37 -14.51
N MET A 248 4.54 20.90 -15.62
CA MET A 248 5.49 20.17 -16.46
C MET A 248 6.71 19.71 -15.65
N PRO A 249 7.14 18.45 -15.77
CA PRO A 249 8.28 17.94 -15.02
C PRO A 249 9.56 18.75 -15.26
N LYS A 250 10.30 18.98 -14.17
CA LYS A 250 11.62 19.60 -14.19
C LYS A 250 12.71 18.55 -14.40
N GLY A 251 13.75 18.92 -15.14
CA GLY A 251 14.88 18.03 -15.39
C GLY A 251 14.75 17.22 -16.68
N ASP A 252 15.61 16.22 -16.82
CA ASP A 252 15.69 15.37 -18.00
C ASP A 252 14.54 14.36 -18.03
N VAL A 253 14.06 14.02 -19.24
CA VAL A 253 12.97 13.05 -19.43
C VAL A 253 13.34 11.69 -18.80
N HIS A 254 14.58 11.25 -18.97
CA HIS A 254 15.10 10.04 -18.37
C HIS A 254 15.87 10.40 -17.09
N LYS A 255 15.42 9.88 -15.94
CA LYS A 255 16.06 10.13 -14.65
C LYS A 255 16.06 8.89 -13.77
N LYS A 256 16.96 8.88 -12.80
CA LYS A 256 16.95 7.91 -11.70
C LYS A 256 16.15 8.50 -10.55
N LYS A 257 15.11 7.78 -10.12
CA LYS A 257 14.25 8.19 -9.01
C LYS A 257 14.36 7.15 -7.90
N GLU A 258 14.69 7.60 -6.69
CA GLU A 258 14.57 6.76 -5.50
C GLU A 258 13.07 6.58 -5.21
N VAL A 259 12.62 5.34 -5.27
CA VAL A 259 11.25 4.94 -4.93
C VAL A 259 11.32 4.23 -3.59
N VAL A 260 10.60 4.79 -2.61
CA VAL A 260 10.43 4.17 -1.31
C VAL A 260 9.09 3.46 -1.30
N GLN A 261 9.11 2.15 -1.06
CA GLN A 261 7.91 1.33 -0.95
C GLN A 261 7.82 0.74 0.45
N ASP A 262 6.71 1.01 1.13
CA ASP A 262 6.40 0.42 2.42
C ASP A 262 5.44 -0.76 2.21
N VAL A 263 5.87 -1.97 2.61
CA VAL A 263 5.11 -3.22 2.46
C VAL A 263 5.05 -3.93 3.80
N SER A 264 3.92 -4.53 4.19
CA SER A 264 3.87 -5.35 5.40
C SER A 264 4.40 -6.76 5.16
N LEU A 265 4.88 -7.45 6.19
CA LEU A 265 5.25 -8.87 6.04
C LEU A 265 4.05 -9.73 5.64
N HIS A 266 2.84 -9.35 6.07
CA HIS A 266 1.61 -10.04 5.68
C HIS A 266 1.33 -9.90 4.18
N ASP A 267 1.56 -8.72 3.60
CA ASP A 267 1.40 -8.49 2.16
C ASP A 267 2.35 -9.40 1.35
N LEU A 268 3.59 -9.57 1.82
CA LEU A 268 4.54 -10.51 1.23
C LEU A 268 4.08 -11.97 1.39
N ASP A 269 3.57 -12.33 2.57
CA ASP A 269 3.06 -13.69 2.83
C ASP A 269 1.88 -14.03 1.88
N VAL A 270 0.92 -13.11 1.72
CA VAL A 270 -0.25 -13.30 0.86
C VAL A 270 0.14 -13.36 -0.62
N ALA A 271 1.03 -12.46 -1.08
CA ALA A 271 1.47 -12.43 -2.47
C ALA A 271 2.18 -13.73 -2.89
N ASN A 272 2.94 -14.35 -1.98
CA ASN A 272 3.63 -15.61 -2.26
C ASN A 272 2.73 -16.84 -2.03
N ALA A 273 1.77 -16.79 -1.11
CA ALA A 273 0.83 -17.89 -0.88
C ALA A 273 -0.22 -18.01 -1.99
N ARG A 274 -0.57 -16.89 -2.64
CA ARG A 274 -1.48 -16.82 -3.79
C ARG A 274 -0.88 -15.91 -4.85
N PRO A 275 -0.06 -16.43 -5.77
CA PRO A 275 0.44 -15.63 -6.88
C PRO A 275 -0.76 -15.11 -7.71
N GLN A 276 -1.04 -13.82 -7.62
CA GLN A 276 -2.05 -13.16 -8.45
C GLN A 276 -1.46 -12.97 -9.85
N GLY A 277 -1.55 -13.98 -10.72
CA GLY A 277 -1.00 -13.82 -12.08
C GLY A 277 -0.84 -15.09 -12.91
N GLY A 278 -1.54 -16.18 -12.60
CA GLY A 278 -1.62 -17.31 -13.51
C GLY A 278 -2.46 -16.96 -14.73
N GLN A 279 -1.98 -17.25 -15.94
CA GLN A 279 -2.78 -17.25 -17.17
C GLN A 279 -3.66 -18.52 -17.30
N ASP A 280 -3.66 -19.39 -16.29
CA ASP A 280 -4.39 -20.64 -16.33
C ASP A 280 -5.86 -20.44 -15.98
N ILE A 281 -6.74 -21.05 -16.77
CA ILE A 281 -8.22 -21.06 -16.61
C ILE A 281 -8.63 -21.45 -15.17
N PHE A 282 -7.82 -22.28 -14.51
CA PHE A 282 -8.02 -22.70 -13.12
C PHE A 282 -7.79 -21.58 -12.09
N SER A 283 -6.87 -20.65 -12.38
CA SER A 283 -6.59 -19.49 -11.53
C SER A 283 -7.65 -18.38 -11.66
N MET A 284 -8.26 -18.25 -12.85
CA MET A 284 -9.43 -17.38 -13.06
C MET A 284 -10.67 -17.92 -12.31
N MET A 285 -10.86 -19.24 -12.27
CA MET A 285 -11.99 -19.83 -11.52
C MET A 285 -11.84 -19.66 -10.00
N ASN A 286 -10.62 -19.72 -9.48
CA ASN A 286 -10.32 -19.44 -8.06
C ASN A 286 -10.42 -17.95 -7.69
N GLN A 287 -10.31 -17.02 -8.65
CA GLN A 287 -10.60 -15.60 -8.41
C GLN A 287 -12.10 -15.30 -8.35
N ILE A 288 -12.94 -16.10 -9.03
CA ILE A 288 -14.41 -15.97 -9.03
C ILE A 288 -15.03 -16.63 -7.79
N ALA A 289 -14.38 -17.67 -7.24
CA ALA A 289 -14.76 -18.25 -5.96
C ALA A 289 -14.42 -17.29 -4.80
N LYS A 290 -15.32 -17.16 -3.81
CA LYS A 290 -15.04 -16.39 -2.58
C LYS A 290 -13.67 -16.80 -2.03
N PRO A 291 -12.74 -15.85 -1.81
CA PRO A 291 -11.44 -16.18 -1.25
C PRO A 291 -11.65 -16.68 0.18
N LYS A 292 -11.68 -18.00 0.38
CA LYS A 292 -11.60 -18.62 1.71
C LYS A 292 -10.33 -18.11 2.38
N LYS A 293 -10.30 -17.82 3.68
CA LYS A 293 -9.01 -17.54 4.32
C LYS A 293 -8.20 -18.84 4.34
N THR A 294 -7.03 -18.87 3.71
CA THR A 294 -6.14 -20.04 3.73
C THR A 294 -5.02 -19.80 4.73
N GLU A 295 -4.80 -20.75 5.63
CA GLU A 295 -3.65 -20.72 6.57
C GLU A 295 -2.34 -20.66 5.78
N ILE A 296 -1.44 -19.77 6.18
CA ILE A 296 -0.13 -19.63 5.55
C ILE A 296 0.83 -20.58 6.25
N THR A 297 1.48 -21.46 5.48
CA THR A 297 2.37 -22.46 6.07
C THR A 297 3.61 -21.83 6.71
N GLU A 298 4.06 -22.38 7.84
CA GLU A 298 5.29 -21.94 8.51
C GLU A 298 6.53 -22.06 7.62
N LYS A 299 6.56 -23.02 6.68
CA LYS A 299 7.65 -23.14 5.70
C LYS A 299 7.78 -21.90 4.82
N LEU A 300 6.67 -21.42 4.27
CA LEU A 300 6.65 -20.21 3.45
C LEU A 300 7.10 -18.99 4.27
N ARG A 301 6.61 -18.86 5.50
CA ARG A 301 7.01 -17.79 6.42
C ARG A 301 8.51 -17.80 6.72
N MET A 302 9.12 -18.97 6.88
CA MET A 302 10.57 -19.10 7.09
C MET A 302 11.37 -18.70 5.85
N GLU A 303 10.91 -19.08 4.65
CA GLU A 303 11.55 -18.66 3.40
C GLU A 303 11.48 -17.15 3.19
N ILE A 304 10.31 -16.55 3.42
CA ILE A 304 10.12 -15.10 3.33
C ILE A 304 11.02 -14.39 4.34
N ASN A 305 11.06 -14.84 5.59
CA ASN A 305 11.94 -14.25 6.61
C ASN A 305 13.40 -14.30 6.18
N LYS A 306 13.87 -15.41 5.60
CA LYS A 306 15.25 -15.53 5.10
C LYS A 306 15.55 -14.53 3.98
N VAL A 307 14.60 -14.31 3.08
CA VAL A 307 14.72 -13.32 2.01
C VAL A 307 14.72 -11.89 2.57
N VAL A 308 13.81 -11.59 3.50
CA VAL A 308 13.74 -10.28 4.17
C VAL A 308 15.04 -9.97 4.91
N SER A 309 15.57 -10.90 5.70
CA SER A 309 16.87 -10.74 6.37
C SER A 309 17.99 -10.42 5.37
N LYS A 310 18.03 -11.11 4.23
CA LYS A 310 19.01 -10.83 3.18
C LYS A 310 18.89 -9.40 2.63
N TYR A 311 17.68 -8.89 2.41
CA TYR A 311 17.48 -7.51 1.94
C TYR A 311 17.89 -6.46 2.98
N ILE A 312 17.71 -6.77 4.26
CA ILE A 312 18.17 -5.94 5.38
C ILE A 312 19.70 -5.94 5.44
N ASP A 313 20.34 -7.11 5.36
CA ASP A 313 21.81 -7.25 5.39
C ASP A 313 22.47 -6.55 4.20
N GLN A 314 21.80 -6.48 3.05
CA GLN A 314 22.24 -5.76 1.87
C GLN A 314 21.99 -4.24 1.93
N GLY A 315 21.30 -3.75 2.95
CA GLY A 315 20.95 -2.33 3.10
C GLY A 315 19.89 -1.83 2.11
N VAL A 316 19.18 -2.73 1.43
CA VAL A 316 18.13 -2.40 0.45
C VAL A 316 16.78 -2.15 1.15
N ALA A 317 16.57 -2.78 2.32
CA ALA A 317 15.35 -2.67 3.09
C ALA A 317 15.60 -2.40 4.57
N GLU A 318 14.68 -1.68 5.19
CA GLU A 318 14.68 -1.37 6.62
C GLU A 318 13.42 -1.93 7.28
N LEU A 319 13.56 -2.64 8.39
CA LEU A 319 12.42 -3.09 9.18
C LEU A 319 11.80 -1.92 9.94
N VAL A 320 10.49 -1.72 9.77
CA VAL A 320 9.70 -0.71 10.46
C VAL A 320 8.76 -1.43 11.43
N PRO A 321 9.07 -1.46 12.74
CA PRO A 321 8.16 -2.00 13.73
C PRO A 321 6.95 -1.09 13.86
N GLY A 322 5.76 -1.66 13.73
CA GLY A 322 4.49 -0.97 13.96
C GLY A 322 3.86 -1.31 15.31
N VAL A 323 2.56 -1.05 15.39
CA VAL A 323 1.75 -1.24 16.60
C VAL A 323 0.57 -2.15 16.29
N LEU A 324 0.41 -3.20 17.10
CA LEU A 324 -0.81 -4.01 17.14
C LEU A 324 -1.65 -3.55 18.32
N PHE A 325 -2.81 -2.95 18.04
CA PHE A 325 -3.77 -2.54 19.05
C PHE A 325 -4.89 -3.58 19.15
N VAL A 326 -5.05 -4.19 20.33
CA VAL A 326 -6.12 -5.16 20.59
C VAL A 326 -7.16 -4.52 21.49
N ASP A 327 -8.30 -4.15 20.93
CA ASP A 327 -9.46 -3.72 21.70
C ASP A 327 -10.14 -4.92 22.35
N GLU A 328 -10.83 -4.71 23.47
CA GLU A 328 -11.52 -5.76 24.22
C GLU A 328 -10.64 -7.00 24.50
N VAL A 329 -9.38 -6.78 24.91
CA VAL A 329 -8.39 -7.86 25.13
C VAL A 329 -8.84 -8.94 26.12
N HIS A 330 -9.81 -8.63 26.99
CA HIS A 330 -10.43 -9.59 27.92
C HIS A 330 -11.22 -10.70 27.20
N MET A 331 -11.54 -10.54 25.93
CA MET A 331 -12.14 -11.57 25.09
C MET A 331 -11.14 -12.64 24.63
N LEU A 332 -9.82 -12.41 24.79
CA LEU A 332 -8.81 -13.40 24.44
C LEU A 332 -8.70 -14.50 25.52
N ASP A 333 -8.51 -15.73 25.08
CA ASP A 333 -8.28 -16.87 25.97
C ASP A 333 -6.79 -17.06 26.34
N LEU A 334 -6.53 -17.99 27.25
CA LEU A 334 -5.18 -18.29 27.74
C LEU A 334 -4.21 -18.76 26.63
N GLU A 335 -4.72 -19.43 25.60
CA GLU A 335 -3.90 -19.89 24.47
C GLU A 335 -3.40 -18.70 23.64
N CYS A 336 -4.27 -17.72 23.40
CA CYS A 336 -3.91 -16.45 22.79
C CYS A 336 -2.81 -15.72 23.59
N PHE A 337 -2.95 -15.60 24.92
CA PHE A 337 -1.92 -14.97 25.75
C PHE A 337 -0.59 -15.74 25.78
N THR A 338 -0.66 -17.07 25.80
CA THR A 338 0.54 -17.92 25.72
C THR A 338 1.29 -17.68 24.40
N TYR A 339 0.55 -17.55 23.30
CA TYR A 339 1.11 -17.21 22.00
C TYR A 339 1.72 -15.80 21.97
N LEU A 340 1.00 -14.79 22.48
CA LEU A 340 1.48 -13.40 22.58
C LEU A 340 2.81 -13.34 23.35
N ASN A 341 2.89 -13.98 24.52
CA ASN A 341 4.10 -14.02 25.33
C ASN A 341 5.30 -14.62 24.59
N ARG A 342 5.10 -15.72 23.84
CA ARG A 342 6.16 -16.32 23.03
C ARG A 342 6.66 -15.37 21.94
N LYS A 343 5.75 -14.65 21.27
CA LYS A 343 6.12 -13.68 20.22
C LYS A 343 6.79 -12.43 20.77
N HIS A 344 6.36 -11.92 21.92
CA HIS A 344 7.06 -10.83 22.61
C HIS A 344 8.49 -11.20 22.97
N ALA A 345 8.73 -12.43 23.44
CA ALA A 345 10.08 -12.91 23.74
C ALA A 345 10.97 -13.04 22.50
N THR A 346 10.38 -13.38 21.34
CA THR A 346 11.12 -13.52 20.07
C THR A 346 11.46 -12.18 19.41
N SER A 347 10.79 -11.10 19.84
CA SER A 347 10.96 -9.75 19.27
C SER A 347 11.94 -8.88 20.07
N ARG A 348 12.55 -9.41 21.13
CA ARG A 348 13.62 -8.77 21.91
C ARG A 348 14.98 -9.10 21.30
#